data_AF-A0A3M2L5M2-F1
#
_entry.id   AF-A0A3M2L5M2-F1
#
_cell.length_a   1.000
_cell.length_b   1.000
_cell.length_c   1.000
_cell.angle_alpha   90.00
_cell.angle_beta   90.00
_cell.angle_gamma   90.00
#
_symmetry.space_group_name_H-M   'P 1'
#
loop_
_entity.id
_entity.type
_entity.pdbx_description
1 polymer ?
#
loop_
_entity_poly.entity_id
_entity_poly.type
_entity_poly.pdbx_seq_one_letter_code
_entity_poly.pdbx_strand_id
1 'polypeptide(L)' 'MSAATPPFLRVEKGHPDLEELGVLTALLYARTRSGAAESAPPRTAARWRRPERHPAFTDPRAWTTSAARR' A
#
# COMPACT_ATOMS: atom_id res chain seq x y z
N MET A 1 20.53 -3.17 32.83
CA MET A 1 19.54 -2.35 32.09
C MET A 1 18.85 -3.27 31.11
N SER A 2 17.59 -3.67 31.36
CA SER A 2 16.87 -4.53 30.42
C SER A 2 16.52 -3.70 29.18
N ALA A 3 16.94 -4.14 28.00
CA ALA A 3 16.59 -3.46 26.76
C ALA A 3 15.09 -3.62 26.50
N ALA A 4 14.37 -2.51 26.38
CA ALA A 4 12.95 -2.54 26.06
C ALA A 4 12.76 -3.14 24.66
N THR A 5 12.01 -4.24 24.57
CA THR A 5 11.61 -4.83 23.29
C THR A 5 10.70 -3.83 22.57
N PRO A 6 10.98 -3.47 21.31
CA PRO A 6 10.09 -2.61 20.56
C PRO A 6 8.71 -3.28 20.40
N PRO A 7 7.63 -2.49 20.41
CA PRO A 7 6.27 -3.04 20.30
C PRO A 7 6.11 -3.81 18.98
N PHE A 8 5.46 -4.98 19.04
CA PHE A 8 5.23 -5.84 17.88
C PHE A 8 4.36 -5.18 16.81
N LEU A 9 3.38 -4.37 17.23
CA LEU A 9 2.48 -3.61 16.35
C LEU A 9 2.32 -2.18 16.90
N ARG A 10 2.35 -1.18 16.01
CA ARG A 10 2.00 0.21 16.33
C ARG A 10 0.74 0.61 15.56
N VAL A 11 -0.25 1.10 16.29
CA VAL A 11 -1.49 1.63 15.72
C VAL A 11 -1.34 3.14 15.56
N GLU A 12 -1.29 3.64 14.33
CA GLU A 12 -1.20 5.08 14.06
C GLU A 12 -2.56 5.78 14.12
N LYS A 13 -3.65 5.05 13.85
CA LYS A 13 -5.03 5.57 13.81
C LYS A 13 -6.03 4.49 14.22
N GLY A 14 -7.10 4.90 14.90
CA GLY A 14 -8.15 4.02 15.39
C GLY A 14 -7.80 3.35 16.73
N HIS A 15 -8.75 2.61 17.28
CA HIS A 15 -8.63 1.86 18.54
C HIS A 15 -9.20 0.46 18.32
N PRO A 16 -8.42 -0.45 17.72
CA PRO A 16 -8.91 -1.80 17.47
C PRO A 16 -9.17 -2.51 18.78
N ASP A 17 -10.18 -3.37 18.79
CA ASP A 17 -10.41 -4.25 19.92
C ASP A 17 -9.43 -5.45 19.92
N LEU A 18 -9.53 -6.28 20.96
CA LEU A 18 -8.65 -7.45 21.10
C LEU A 18 -8.92 -8.52 20.04
N GLU A 19 -10.15 -8.62 19.53
CA GLU A 19 -10.52 -9.59 18.51
C GLU A 19 -9.85 -9.24 17.19
N GLU A 20 -9.96 -7.98 16.77
CA GLU A 20 -9.32 -7.45 15.56
C GLU A 20 -7.79 -7.62 15.61
N LEU A 21 -7.16 -7.32 16.75
CA LEU A 21 -5.72 -7.52 16.96
C LEU A 21 -5.34 -9.01 16.92
N GLY A 22 -6.18 -9.88 17.47
CA GLY A 22 -6.01 -11.34 17.45
C GLY A 22 -6.05 -11.89 16.03
N VAL A 23 -7.02 -11.46 15.23
CA VAL A 23 -7.15 -11.82 13.81
C VAL A 23 -5.92 -11.38 13.03
N LEU A 24 -5.46 -10.14 13.21
CA LEU A 24 -4.27 -9.63 12.53
C LEU A 24 -3.02 -10.46 12.88
N THR A 25 -2.86 -10.81 14.16
CA THR A 25 -1.73 -11.61 14.64
C THR A 25 -1.77 -13.04 14.05
N ALA A 26 -2.95 -13.68 14.06
CA ALA A 26 -3.13 -15.01 13.47
C ALA A 26 -2.83 -15.02 11.96
N LEU A 27 -3.27 -13.99 11.24
CA LEU A 27 -3.00 -13.82 9.81
C LEU A 27 -1.50 -13.68 9.54
N LEU A 28 -0.81 -12.82 10.28
CA LEU A 28 0.64 -12.65 10.17
C LEU A 28 1.37 -13.96 10.47
N TYR A 29 0.94 -14.68 11.50
CA TYR A 29 1.50 -15.97 11.86
C TYR A 29 1.30 -17.05 10.79
N ALA A 30 0.11 -17.11 10.19
CA ALA A 30 -0.17 -18.01 9.07
C ALA A 30 0.74 -17.69 7.88
N ARG A 31 0.95 -16.40 7.59
CA ARG A 31 1.78 -15.94 6.47
C ARG A 31 3.28 -16.20 6.66
N THR A 32 3.79 -16.13 7.88
CA THR A 32 5.20 -16.50 8.14
C THR A 32 5.42 -18.00 7.99
N ARG A 33 4.40 -18.82 8.29
CA ARG A 33 4.45 -20.27 8.11
C ARG A 33 4.24 -20.76 6.68
N SER A 34 3.50 -20.01 5.86
CA SER A 34 3.23 -20.42 4.48
C SER A 34 4.46 -20.39 3.57
N GLY A 35 5.61 -19.86 4.02
CA GLY A 35 6.82 -19.72 3.20
C GLY A 35 6.63 -18.72 2.05
N ALA A 36 7.73 -18.14 1.57
CA ALA A 36 7.70 -17.25 0.41
C ALA A 36 7.51 -18.05 -0.89
N ALA A 37 6.32 -18.62 -1.10
CA ALA A 37 5.96 -19.31 -2.34
C ALA A 37 4.76 -18.63 -2.99
N GLU A 38 4.96 -17.38 -3.36
CA GLU A 38 4.27 -16.80 -4.51
C GLU A 38 5.35 -16.01 -5.23
N SER A 39 5.73 -16.42 -6.45
CA SER A 39 6.50 -15.56 -7.34
C SER A 39 5.63 -14.33 -7.60
N ALA A 40 5.73 -13.34 -6.72
CA ALA A 40 5.10 -12.06 -6.93
C ALA A 40 5.55 -11.60 -8.32
N PRO A 41 4.62 -11.25 -9.22
CA PRO A 41 5.00 -10.74 -10.53
C PRO A 41 5.99 -9.59 -10.30
N PRO A 42 7.06 -9.50 -11.12
CA PRO A 42 8.07 -8.47 -10.93
C PRO A 42 7.35 -7.14 -10.82
N ARG A 43 7.57 -6.42 -9.70
CA ARG A 43 6.92 -5.15 -9.44
C ARG A 43 7.16 -4.26 -10.65
N THR A 44 6.14 -4.06 -11.47
CA THR A 44 6.19 -3.08 -12.54
C THR A 44 6.43 -1.76 -11.83
N ALA A 45 7.62 -1.18 -12.02
CA ALA A 45 7.95 0.11 -11.45
C ALA A 45 6.80 1.06 -11.80
N ALA A 46 6.14 1.59 -10.79
CA ALA A 46 5.04 2.51 -11.01
C ALA A 46 5.60 3.67 -11.84
N ARG A 47 5.07 3.84 -13.06
CA ARG A 47 5.53 4.84 -14.04
C ARG A 47 5.03 6.22 -13.63
N TRP A 48 5.31 6.62 -12.39
CA TRP A 48 5.03 7.96 -11.89
C TRP A 48 5.71 8.95 -12.83
N ARG A 49 4.91 9.55 -13.72
CA ARG A 49 5.35 10.71 -14.47
C ARG A 49 5.34 11.89 -13.51
N ARG A 50 6.40 12.68 -13.56
CA ARG A 50 6.57 13.97 -12.87
C ARG A 50 5.72 15.01 -13.64
N PRO A 51 4.47 15.29 -13.26
CA PRO A 51 3.57 16.11 -14.06
C PRO A 51 4.07 17.56 -14.20
N GLU A 52 4.92 18.00 -13.28
CA GLU A 52 5.58 19.30 -13.30
C GLU A 52 6.63 19.44 -14.42
N ARG A 53 7.15 18.33 -14.96
CA ARG A 53 8.19 18.34 -16.01
C ARG A 53 7.63 18.22 -17.43
N HIS A 54 6.36 17.88 -17.56
CA HIS A 54 5.72 17.78 -18.85
C HIS A 54 4.25 18.18 -18.71
N PRO A 55 3.79 19.23 -19.40
CA PRO A 55 2.38 19.57 -19.41
C PRO A 55 1.60 18.33 -19.87
N ALA A 56 0.61 17.93 -19.07
CA ALA A 56 -0.23 16.76 -19.34
C ALA A 56 -1.09 16.96 -20.60
N PHE A 57 -1.29 18.21 -20.99
CA PHE A 57 -2.09 18.63 -22.13
C PHE A 57 -1.43 19.84 -22.79
N THR A 58 -1.45 19.88 -24.12
CA THR A 58 -0.98 21.03 -24.91
C THR A 58 -2.01 22.17 -24.92
N ASP A 59 -3.29 21.87 -24.65
CA ASP A 59 -4.39 22.82 -24.69
C ASP A 59 -5.19 22.85 -23.37
N PRO A 60 -5.56 24.04 -22.84
CA PRO A 60 -6.33 24.19 -21.60
C PRO A 60 -7.73 23.56 -21.59
N ARG A 61 -8.31 23.19 -22.73
CA ARG A 61 -9.63 22.53 -22.84
C ARG A 61 -9.54 21.02 -23.04
N ALA A 62 -8.34 20.46 -23.16
CA ALA A 62 -8.16 19.03 -23.39
C ALA A 62 -8.66 18.15 -22.22
N TRP A 63 -8.76 18.70 -21.00
CA TRP A 63 -9.33 17.98 -19.85
C TRP A 63 -10.84 17.75 -20.00
N THR A 64 -11.55 18.63 -20.71
CA THR A 64 -13.01 18.57 -20.89
C THR A 64 -13.41 17.55 -21.97
N THR A 65 -12.51 17.21 -22.89
CA THR A 65 -12.75 16.22 -23.96
C THR A 65 -12.44 14.78 -23.53
N SER A 66 -12.31 14.50 -22.24
CA SER A 66 -12.17 13.13 -21.73
C SER A 66 -13.51 12.39 -21.55
N ALA A 67 -14.65 13.05 -21.80
CA ALA A 67 -15.98 12.45 -21.72
C ALA A 67 -16.40 11.78 -23.05
N ALA A 68 -15.63 10.79 -23.52
CA ALA A 68 -16.15 9.66 -24.31
C ALA A 68 -15.00 8.77 -24.84
N ARG A 69 -14.55 7.79 -24.05
CA ARG A 69 -14.44 6.40 -24.55
C ARG A 69 -14.19 5.41 -23.42
N ARG A 70 -15.04 4.38 -23.41
CA ARG A 70 -14.73 3.05 -22.88
C ARG A 70 -13.58 2.43 -23.66
#